data_AF-T0ND16-F1
#
_entry.id   AF-T0ND16-F1
#
_cell.length_a   1.000
_cell.length_b   1.000
_cell.length_c   1.000
_cell.angle_alpha   90.00
_cell.angle_beta   90.00
_cell.angle_gamma   90.00
#
_symmetry.space_group_name_H-M   'P 1'
#
loop_
_entity.id
_entity.type
_entity.pdbx_description
1 polymer ?
#
loop_
_entity_poly.entity_id
_entity_poly.type
_entity_poly.pdbx_seq_one_letter_code
_entity_poly.pdbx_strand_id
1 'polypeptide(L)'
;MIDWESLRPFVKKLYRNDTDRGGRPNVDETVMTKTLFLQSMYNLSDESMERELNDRISFRNFLHYPEILPDSRTIWLFRERLSSTGTDRKIWKHIWMQLEDQGIDVG
;
A
#
# COMPACT_ATOMS: atom_id res chain seq x y z
N MET A 1 -10.71 6.00 12.00
CA MET A 1 -9.81 6.24 10.85
C MET A 1 -8.67 5.24 10.93
N ILE A 2 -8.22 4.65 9.81
CA ILE A 2 -7.10 3.67 9.81
C ILE A 2 -5.80 4.38 10.19
N ASP A 3 -5.07 3.85 11.19
CA ASP A 3 -3.71 4.22 11.53
C ASP A 3 -2.73 3.55 10.54
N TRP A 4 -2.36 4.29 9.51
CA TRP A 4 -1.45 3.82 8.48
C TRP A 4 0.01 3.71 8.95
N GLU A 5 0.44 4.52 9.93
CA GLU A 5 1.82 4.49 10.41
C GLU A 5 2.10 3.22 11.22
N SER A 6 1.08 2.67 11.89
CA SER A 6 1.16 1.35 12.53
C SER A 6 1.51 0.22 11.55
N LEU A 7 1.23 0.38 10.25
CA LEU A 7 1.53 -0.60 9.21
C LEU A 7 2.98 -0.52 8.70
N ARG A 8 3.63 0.63 8.89
CA ARG A 8 4.97 0.92 8.38
C ARG A 8 6.04 -0.08 8.84
N PRO A 9 6.06 -0.58 10.09
CA PRO A 9 7.04 -1.57 10.53
C PRO A 9 6.95 -2.90 9.77
N PHE A 10 5.77 -3.31 9.30
CA PHE A 10 5.63 -4.53 8.50
C PHE A 10 6.29 -4.36 7.14
N VAL A 11 6.08 -3.20 6.52
CA VAL A 11 6.62 -2.87 5.20
C VAL A 11 8.12 -2.59 5.25
N LYS A 12 8.61 -1.88 6.27
CA LYS A 12 10.03 -1.56 6.46
C LYS A 12 10.90 -2.82 6.59
N LYS A 13 10.37 -3.91 7.16
CA LYS A 13 11.06 -5.20 7.25
C LYS A 13 11.33 -5.83 5.88
N LEU A 14 10.52 -5.52 4.86
CA LEU A 14 10.71 -6.02 3.49
C LEU A 14 11.99 -5.47 2.84
N TYR A 15 12.37 -4.25 3.19
CA TYR A 15 13.54 -3.56 2.63
C TYR A 15 14.82 -3.77 3.44
N ARG A 16 14.73 -4.45 4.60
CA ARG A 16 15.88 -4.77 5.45
C ARG A 16 16.48 -6.16 5.20
N ASN A 17 15.89 -6.97 4.33
CA ASN A 17 16.42 -8.30 4.03
C ASN A 17 17.59 -8.22 3.03
N ASP A 18 18.73 -8.76 3.46
CA ASP A 18 20.06 -8.84 2.83
C ASP A 18 20.08 -9.60 1.50
N THR A 19 19.36 -9.11 0.50
CA THR A 19 19.51 -9.55 -0.89
C THR A 19 20.04 -8.40 -1.71
N ASP A 20 20.88 -8.68 -2.72
CA ASP A 20 21.49 -7.70 -3.63
C ASP A 20 20.49 -6.81 -4.41
N ARG A 21 19.18 -7.00 -4.19
CA ARG A 21 18.06 -6.26 -4.79
C ARG A 21 17.35 -5.30 -3.82
N GLY A 22 17.73 -5.28 -2.54
CA GLY A 22 17.03 -4.60 -1.44
C GLY A 22 17.41 -3.13 -1.25
N GLY A 23 17.15 -2.28 -2.23
CA GLY A 23 17.23 -0.82 -2.04
C GLY A 23 16.06 -0.28 -1.22
N ARG A 24 16.27 0.82 -0.48
CA ARG A 24 15.18 1.63 0.09
C ARG A 24 14.19 1.98 -1.03
N PRO A 25 12.87 1.86 -0.80
CA PRO A 25 11.92 2.19 -1.85
C PRO A 25 12.01 3.67 -2.21
N ASN A 26 11.89 3.97 -3.50
CA ASN A 26 11.82 5.34 -4.00
C ASN A 26 10.51 6.04 -3.59
N VAL A 27 9.48 5.28 -3.20
CA VAL A 27 8.17 5.76 -2.76
C VAL A 27 7.98 5.41 -1.29
N ASP A 28 7.39 6.32 -0.53
CA ASP A 28 7.12 6.13 0.90
C ASP A 28 6.26 4.87 1.17
N GLU A 29 6.60 4.12 2.22
CA GLU A 29 5.95 2.85 2.54
C GLU A 29 4.46 2.99 2.85
N THR A 30 4.09 4.09 3.51
CA THR A 30 2.70 4.41 3.85
C THR A 30 1.93 4.75 2.57
N VAL A 31 2.54 5.47 1.62
CA VAL A 31 1.96 5.75 0.29
C VAL A 31 1.70 4.45 -0.46
N MET A 32 2.67 3.54 -0.52
CA MET A 32 2.50 2.25 -1.21
C MET A 32 1.38 1.40 -0.60
N THR A 33 1.28 1.38 0.73
CA THR A 33 0.23 0.63 1.45
C THR A 33 -1.15 1.22 1.17
N LYS A 34 -1.28 2.55 1.21
CA LYS A 34 -2.51 3.25 0.85
C LYS A 34 -2.90 3.05 -0.61
N THR A 35 -1.94 3.01 -1.53
CA THR A 35 -2.20 2.74 -2.96
C THR A 35 -2.78 1.35 -3.16
N LEU A 36 -2.25 0.31 -2.49
CA LEU A 36 -2.84 -1.03 -2.56
C LEU A 36 -4.25 -1.07 -1.93
N PHE A 37 -4.49 -0.30 -0.87
CA PHE A 37 -5.82 -0.17 -0.28
C PHE A 37 -6.82 0.45 -1.25
N LEU A 38 -6.47 1.55 -1.93
CA LEU A 38 -7.32 2.12 -2.99
C LEU A 38 -7.53 1.12 -4.12
N GLN A 39 -6.48 0.41 -4.54
CA GLN A 39 -6.57 -0.58 -5.59
C GLN A 39 -7.59 -1.68 -5.26
N SER A 40 -7.62 -2.18 -4.02
CA SER A 40 -8.59 -3.19 -3.61
C SER A 40 -10.01 -2.64 -3.48
N MET A 41 -10.17 -1.44 -2.92
CA MET A 41 -11.48 -0.81 -2.72
C MET A 41 -12.21 -0.51 -4.03
N TYR A 42 -11.47 -0.18 -5.08
CA TYR A 42 -12.01 0.14 -6.40
C TYR A 42 -11.84 -1.00 -7.42
N ASN A 43 -11.29 -2.16 -7.00
CA ASN A 43 -11.00 -3.32 -7.85
C ASN A 43 -10.22 -2.95 -9.13
N LEU A 44 -9.14 -2.19 -8.98
CA LEU A 44 -8.34 -1.64 -10.08
C LEU A 44 -7.15 -2.55 -10.42
N SER A 45 -6.77 -2.57 -11.70
CA SER A 45 -5.47 -3.11 -12.12
C SER A 45 -4.33 -2.16 -11.74
N ASP A 46 -3.07 -2.56 -11.92
CA ASP A 46 -1.92 -1.68 -11.64
C ASP A 46 -1.91 -0.47 -12.58
N GLU A 47 -2.21 -0.68 -13.86
CA GLU A 47 -2.30 0.38 -14.88
C GLU A 47 -3.48 1.33 -14.63
N SER A 48 -4.64 0.78 -14.25
CA SER A 48 -5.79 1.60 -13.89
C SER A 48 -5.51 2.39 -12.62
N MET A 49 -4.85 1.80 -11.62
CA MET A 49 -4.47 2.51 -10.40
C MET A 49 -3.52 3.68 -10.71
N GLU A 50 -2.48 3.45 -11.52
CA GLU A 50 -1.58 4.52 -11.97
C GLU A 50 -2.34 5.66 -12.67
N ARG A 51 -3.25 5.33 -13.60
CA ARG A 51 -4.08 6.33 -14.28
C ARG A 51 -4.94 7.13 -13.30
N GLU A 52 -5.61 6.45 -12.39
CA GLU A 52 -6.49 7.09 -11.40
C GLU A 52 -5.70 7.97 -10.41
N LEU A 53 -4.47 7.59 -10.03
CA LEU A 53 -3.57 8.45 -9.25
C LEU A 53 -3.22 9.75 -9.99
N ASN A 54 -3.06 9.66 -11.31
CA ASN A 54 -2.79 10.83 -12.15
C ASN A 54 -4.04 11.69 -12.37
N ASP A 55 -5.22 11.10 -12.51
CA ASP A 55 -6.41 11.85 -12.94
C ASP A 55 -7.27 12.34 -11.77
N ARG A 56 -7.28 11.63 -10.62
CA ARG A 56 -8.22 11.91 -9.53
C ARG A 56 -7.58 12.61 -8.36
N ILE A 57 -7.99 13.88 -8.18
CA ILE A 57 -7.62 14.69 -7.03
C ILE A 57 -8.01 14.00 -5.71
N SER A 58 -9.15 13.29 -5.66
CA SER A 58 -9.57 12.56 -4.46
C SER A 58 -8.58 11.46 -4.05
N PHE A 59 -7.96 10.78 -5.01
CA PHE A 59 -6.96 9.75 -4.74
C PHE A 59 -5.65 10.38 -4.26
N ARG A 60 -5.19 11.44 -4.93
CA ARG A 60 -4.01 12.20 -4.48
C ARG A 60 -4.20 12.79 -3.08
N ASN A 61 -5.40 13.28 -2.77
CA ASN A 61 -5.76 13.79 -1.46
C ASN A 61 -5.72 12.69 -0.39
N PHE A 62 -6.23 11.48 -0.68
CA PHE A 62 -6.13 10.33 0.22
C PHE A 62 -4.68 9.93 0.52
N LEU A 63 -3.80 10.06 -0.46
CA LEU A 63 -2.36 9.85 -0.32
C LEU A 63 -1.61 11.03 0.32
N HIS A 64 -2.29 12.13 0.64
CA HIS A 64 -1.71 13.38 1.14
C HIS A 64 -0.68 14.02 0.19
N TYR A 65 -0.94 13.96 -1.11
CA TYR A 65 -0.12 14.60 -2.17
C TYR A 65 1.38 14.28 -2.06
N PRO A 66 1.77 13.00 -2.20
CA PRO A 66 3.17 12.63 -2.15
C PRO A 66 3.93 13.27 -3.33
N GLU A 67 5.22 13.56 -3.12
CA GLU A 67 6.09 14.09 -4.18
C GLU A 67 6.23 13.12 -5.36
N ILE A 68 6.19 11.81 -5.08
CA ILE A 68 6.33 10.73 -6.05
C ILE A 68 5.10 9.84 -5.98
N LEU A 69 4.40 9.69 -7.12
CA LEU A 69 3.33 8.72 -7.29
C LEU A 69 3.91 7.41 -7.84
N PRO A 70 3.49 6.25 -7.32
CA PRO A 70 3.93 4.98 -7.86
C PRO A 70 3.29 4.71 -9.23
N ASP A 71 4.12 4.29 -10.18
CA ASP A 71 3.66 3.72 -11.44
C ASP A 71 3.20 2.26 -11.27
N SER A 72 2.53 1.73 -12.29
CA SER A 72 2.02 0.35 -12.33
C SER A 72 3.11 -0.68 -12.02
N ARG A 73 4.33 -0.49 -12.53
CA ARG A 73 5.47 -1.38 -12.27
C ARG A 73 5.89 -1.37 -10.81
N THR A 74 5.91 -0.20 -10.17
CA THR A 74 6.25 -0.01 -8.76
C THR A 74 5.20 -0.65 -7.87
N ILE A 75 3.91 -0.51 -8.21
CA ILE A 75 2.80 -1.18 -7.53
C ILE A 75 2.95 -2.70 -7.64
N TRP A 76 3.19 -3.21 -8.84
CA TRP A 76 3.36 -4.64 -9.09
C TRP A 76 4.52 -5.23 -8.28
N LEU A 77 5.71 -4.61 -8.34
CA LEU A 77 6.90 -5.05 -7.60
C LEU A 77 6.65 -5.07 -6.08
N PHE A 78 5.94 -4.07 -5.57
CA PHE A 78 5.61 -4.00 -4.16
C PHE A 78 4.68 -5.13 -3.73
N ARG A 79 3.63 -5.41 -4.52
CA ARG A 79 2.71 -6.52 -4.27
C ARG A 79 3.41 -7.88 -4.36
N GLU A 80 4.33 -8.06 -5.30
CA GLU A 80 5.12 -9.29 -5.44
C GLU A 80 6.02 -9.54 -4.22
N ARG A 81 6.67 -8.50 -3.69
CA ARG A 81 7.44 -8.57 -2.44
C ARG A 81 6.58 -8.89 -1.21
N LEU A 82 5.39 -8.30 -1.14
CA LEU A 82 4.46 -8.58 -0.05
C LEU A 82 3.98 -10.03 -0.07
N SER A 83 3.61 -10.52 -1.25
CA SER A 83 3.13 -11.90 -1.46
C SER A 83 4.22 -12.93 -1.16
N SER A 84 5.43 -12.74 -1.71
CA SER A 84 6.57 -13.65 -1.49
C SER A 84 7.02 -13.75 -0.03
N THR A 85 6.78 -12.71 0.78
CA THR A 85 7.10 -12.71 2.22
C THR A 85 5.91 -13.05 3.12
N GLY A 86 4.70 -13.21 2.55
CA GLY A 86 3.45 -13.38 3.30
C GLY A 86 3.08 -12.18 4.18
N THR A 87 3.63 -11.01 3.87
CA THR A 87 3.40 -9.77 4.63
C THR A 87 2.08 -9.10 4.21
N ASP A 88 1.63 -9.35 2.99
CA ASP A 88 0.28 -9.00 2.50
C ASP A 88 -0.81 -9.38 3.50
N ARG A 89 -0.83 -10.64 3.96
CA ARG A 89 -1.83 -11.14 4.91
C ARG A 89 -1.78 -10.41 6.26
N LYS A 90 -0.59 -10.01 6.70
CA LYS A 90 -0.40 -9.28 7.97
C LYS A 90 -0.94 -7.86 7.87
N ILE A 91 -0.67 -7.18 6.75
CA ILE A 91 -1.18 -5.84 6.48
C ILE A 91 -2.71 -5.86 6.45
N TRP A 92 -3.30 -6.75 5.63
CA TRP A 92 -4.76 -6.83 5.52
C TRP A 92 -5.42 -7.18 6.84
N LYS A 93 -4.90 -8.17 7.58
CA LYS A 93 -5.41 -8.49 8.91
C LYS A 93 -5.40 -7.27 9.84
N HIS A 94 -4.33 -6.49 9.83
CA HIS A 94 -4.23 -5.32 10.70
C HIS A 94 -5.19 -4.20 10.29
N ILE A 95 -5.38 -3.97 8.99
CA ILE A 95 -6.40 -3.04 8.48
C ILE A 95 -7.80 -3.47 8.93
N TRP A 96 -8.13 -4.76 8.77
CA TRP A 96 -9.43 -5.29 9.18
C TRP A 96 -9.68 -5.14 10.68
N MET A 97 -8.71 -5.50 11.52
CA MET A 97 -8.82 -5.32 12.98
C MET A 97 -9.10 -3.86 13.37
N GLN A 98 -8.48 -2.89 12.69
CA GLN A 98 -8.73 -1.47 12.97
C GLN A 98 -10.12 -1.01 12.51
N LEU A 99 -10.66 -1.60 11.44
CA LEU A 99 -12.02 -1.31 10.97
C LEU A 99 -13.06 -1.94 11.91
N GLU A 100 -12.86 -3.17 12.34
CA GLU A 100 -13.71 -3.87 13.31
C GLU A 100 -13.76 -3.13 14.67
N ASP A 101 -12.61 -2.67 15.17
CA ASP A 101 -12.52 -1.86 16.40
C ASP A 101 -13.32 -0.55 16.31
N GLN A 102 -13.54 -0.07 15.09
CA GLN A 102 -14.36 1.11 14.80
C GLN A 102 -15.83 0.78 14.53
N GLY A 103 -16.24 -0.48 14.70
CA GLY A 103 -17.60 -0.95 14.45
C GLY A 103 -17.97 -1.01 12.97
N ILE A 104 -16.98 -0.98 12.07
CA ILE A 104 -17.19 -1.14 10.64
C ILE A 104 -17.10 -2.65 10.35
N ASP A 105 -18.26 -3.27 10.18
CA ASP A 105 -18.35 -4.66 9.74
C ASP A 105 -18.20 -4.73 8.22
N VAL A 106 -17.33 -5.63 7.79
CA VAL A 106 -16.81 -5.77 6.42
C VAL A 106 -16.70 -7.27 6.22
N GLY A 107 -17.88 -7.89 6.20
CA GLY A 107 -18.09 -9.34 6.24
C GLY A 107 -17.52 -10.12 5.06
#